data_AF-A0A972RU64-F1
#
_entry.id   AF-A0A972RU64-F1
#
_cell.length_a   1.000
_cell.length_b   1.000
_cell.length_c   1.000
_cell.angle_alpha   90.00
_cell.angle_beta   90.00
_cell.angle_gamma   90.00
#
_symmetry.space_group_name_H-M   'P 1'
#
loop_
_entity.id
_entity.type
_entity.pdbx_description
1 polymer ?
#
loop_
_entity_poly.entity_id
_entity_poly.type
_entity_poly.pdbx_seq_one_letter_code
_entity_poly.pdbx_strand_id
1 'polypeptide(L)'
;MRAKLKVILPLILLIYIVAEMVLKANNIELCSSSGCALAGELLKFKSSYLNYLGIAGAFCLLVLALIKGEMAQRLYSILLIAMVFFESLLIASQLNLNPEVCKFCLGVYLLLILMLINDNIKLFLTLLPAIGAIFLAFFILAIPKNKSLVKEDGLYLIASKSCPHCKEAKEFLDSKGVEYRVIDAKDVNAYYFAKSLDISKIPIAIKKE
;
A
#
# COMPACT_ATOMS: atom_id res chain seq x y z
N MET A 1 25.02 5.97 24.39
CA MET A 1 24.67 5.37 23.08
C MET A 1 23.23 5.64 22.66
N ARG A 2 22.21 5.30 23.49
CA ARG A 2 20.78 5.52 23.18
C ARG A 2 20.38 6.95 22.80
N ALA A 3 20.93 7.96 23.48
CA ALA A 3 20.63 9.37 23.19
C ALA A 3 21.09 9.82 21.79
N LYS A 4 22.21 9.30 21.28
CA LYS A 4 22.68 9.62 19.91
C LYS A 4 21.79 8.95 18.86
N LEU A 5 21.40 7.68 19.08
CA LEU A 5 20.50 6.97 18.17
C LEU A 5 19.10 7.62 18.07
N LYS A 6 18.60 8.23 19.15
CA LYS A 6 17.33 8.96 19.14
C LYS A 6 17.32 10.17 18.18
N VAL A 7 18.47 10.72 17.84
CA VAL A 7 18.60 11.82 16.86
C VAL A 7 18.97 11.27 15.49
N ILE A 8 19.89 10.31 15.44
CA ILE A 8 20.40 9.74 14.19
C ILE A 8 19.29 8.98 13.43
N LEU A 9 18.46 8.19 14.11
CA LEU A 9 17.44 7.39 13.43
C LEU A 9 16.34 8.25 12.78
N PRO A 10 15.73 9.25 13.45
CA PRO A 10 14.81 10.17 12.77
C PRO A 10 15.45 10.93 11.60
N LEU A 11 16.72 11.29 11.71
CA LEU A 11 17.47 11.93 10.62
C LEU A 11 17.62 10.99 9.41
N ILE A 12 17.98 9.73 9.64
CA ILE A 12 18.07 8.71 8.58
C ILE A 12 16.71 8.52 7.92
N LEU A 13 15.63 8.42 8.72
CA LEU A 13 14.28 8.29 8.19
C LEU A 13 13.88 9.50 7.33
N LEU A 14 14.19 10.71 7.78
CA LEU A 14 13.92 11.93 7.03
C LEU A 14 14.66 11.92 5.68
N ILE A 15 15.96 11.60 5.68
CA ILE A 15 16.76 11.49 4.46
C ILE A 15 16.20 10.41 3.54
N TYR A 16 15.79 9.26 4.08
CA TYR A 16 15.24 8.15 3.32
C TYR A 16 13.95 8.54 2.59
N ILE A 17 13.02 9.23 3.26
CA ILE A 17 11.77 9.68 2.65
C ILE A 17 12.01 10.79 1.62
N VAL A 18 12.90 11.75 1.92
CA VAL A 18 13.25 12.83 0.99
C VAL A 18 13.93 12.28 -0.26
N ALA A 19 14.82 11.30 -0.12
CA ALA A 19 15.48 10.66 -1.25
C ALA A 19 14.47 10.01 -2.20
N GLU A 20 13.50 9.25 -1.67
CA GLU A 20 12.42 8.67 -2.49
C GLU A 20 11.60 9.75 -3.19
N MET A 21 11.32 10.86 -2.50
CA MET A 21 10.57 11.96 -3.10
C MET A 21 11.33 12.64 -4.26
N VAL A 22 12.63 12.83 -4.11
CA VAL A 22 13.51 13.38 -5.17
C VAL A 22 13.61 12.41 -6.35
N LEU A 23 13.74 11.10 -6.07
CA LEU A 23 13.75 10.08 -7.12
C LEU A 23 12.44 10.10 -7.90
N LYS A 24 11.28 10.10 -7.21
CA LYS A 24 9.96 10.20 -7.84
C LYS A 24 9.80 11.44 -8.72
N ALA A 25 10.36 12.58 -8.31
CA ALA A 25 10.34 13.80 -9.12
C ALA A 25 11.14 13.67 -10.44
N ASN A 26 12.11 12.76 -10.50
CA ASN A 26 12.90 12.44 -11.68
C ASN A 26 12.35 11.25 -12.49
N ASN A 27 11.12 10.79 -12.21
CA ASN A 27 10.50 9.59 -12.79
C ASN A 27 11.29 8.29 -12.54
N ILE A 28 12.10 8.25 -11.48
CA ILE A 28 12.82 7.06 -11.03
C ILE A 28 12.21 6.68 -9.69
N GLU A 29 11.68 5.47 -9.53
CA GLU A 29 11.09 5.05 -8.24
C GLU A 29 11.96 3.98 -7.60
N LEU A 30 12.20 4.04 -6.27
CA LEU A 30 12.85 2.93 -5.55
C LEU A 30 12.01 1.65 -5.58
N CYS A 31 10.73 1.76 -5.96
CA CYS A 31 9.77 0.69 -6.01
C CYS A 31 8.77 0.90 -7.15
N SER A 32 8.86 0.07 -8.19
CA SER A 32 7.88 -0.02 -9.29
C SER A 32 6.82 -1.10 -9.06
N SER A 33 6.66 -1.58 -7.81
CA SER A 33 5.74 -2.70 -7.53
C SER A 33 4.29 -2.23 -7.47
N SER A 34 3.36 -3.14 -7.75
CA SER A 34 1.93 -2.89 -7.62
C SER A 34 1.52 -2.49 -6.19
N GLY A 35 2.32 -2.86 -5.18
CA GLY A 35 2.12 -2.44 -3.78
C GLY A 35 2.36 -0.94 -3.55
N CYS A 36 3.23 -0.32 -4.36
CA CYS A 36 3.50 1.12 -4.33
C CYS A 36 2.31 1.94 -4.86
N ALA A 37 1.63 1.45 -5.91
CA ALA A 37 0.40 2.05 -6.42
C ALA A 37 -0.78 1.88 -5.45
N LEU A 38 -0.93 0.68 -4.87
CA LEU A 38 -1.99 0.36 -3.92
C LEU A 38 -1.92 1.23 -2.64
N ALA A 39 -0.71 1.51 -2.15
CA ALA A 39 -0.50 2.40 -1.00
C ALA A 39 -1.09 3.81 -1.22
N GLY A 40 -1.07 4.30 -2.46
CA GLY A 40 -1.68 5.58 -2.83
C GLY A 40 -3.21 5.50 -2.93
N GLU A 41 -3.74 4.43 -3.52
CA GLU A 41 -5.20 4.28 -3.72
C GLU A 41 -5.97 4.03 -2.42
N LEU A 42 -5.39 3.28 -1.47
CA LEU A 42 -6.04 2.89 -0.20
C LEU A 42 -6.57 4.09 0.62
N LEU A 43 -5.90 5.24 0.54
CA LEU A 43 -6.28 6.42 1.31
C LEU A 43 -7.03 7.48 0.50
N LYS A 44 -7.37 7.24 -0.77
CA LYS A 44 -7.94 8.25 -1.71
C LYS A 44 -7.11 9.54 -1.81
N PHE A 45 -5.85 9.53 -1.38
CA PHE A 45 -4.92 10.65 -1.48
C PHE A 45 -3.94 10.42 -2.62
N LYS A 46 -3.45 11.49 -3.26
CA LYS A 46 -2.31 11.33 -4.17
C LYS A 46 -1.12 10.77 -3.38
N SER A 47 -0.39 9.80 -3.94
CA SER A 47 0.77 9.15 -3.31
C SER A 47 1.77 10.15 -2.71
N SER A 48 1.91 11.34 -3.31
CA SER A 48 2.75 12.43 -2.82
C SER A 48 2.39 12.93 -1.41
N TYR A 49 1.11 12.89 -1.01
CA TYR A 49 0.68 13.37 0.32
C TYR A 49 1.19 12.49 1.47
N LEU A 50 1.29 11.17 1.27
CA LEU A 50 1.86 10.28 2.29
C LEU A 50 3.33 10.62 2.55
N ASN A 51 4.09 10.91 1.49
CA ASN A 51 5.50 11.31 1.64
C ASN A 51 5.63 12.63 2.41
N TYR A 52 4.76 13.61 2.15
CA TYR A 52 4.74 14.86 2.92
C TYR A 52 4.40 14.63 4.41
N LEU A 53 3.43 13.78 4.70
CA LEU A 53 3.10 13.41 6.09
C LEU A 53 4.26 12.68 6.77
N GLY A 54 4.94 11.77 6.06
CA GLY A 54 6.12 11.09 6.55
C GLY A 54 7.28 12.04 6.85
N ILE A 55 7.55 13.01 5.97
CA ILE A 55 8.56 14.06 6.18
C ILE A 55 8.21 14.89 7.41
N ALA A 56 6.96 15.36 7.52
CA ALA A 56 6.52 16.14 8.67
C ALA A 56 6.66 15.35 9.98
N GLY A 57 6.26 14.08 9.99
CA GLY A 57 6.40 13.18 11.14
C GLY A 57 7.86 12.95 11.53
N ALA A 58 8.73 12.61 10.57
CA ALA A 58 10.16 12.39 10.80
C ALA A 58 10.87 13.66 11.29
N PHE A 59 10.51 14.82 10.74
CA PHE A 59 11.01 16.11 11.19
C PHE A 59 10.57 16.44 12.63
N CYS A 60 9.30 16.24 12.95
CA CYS A 60 8.79 16.41 14.32
C CYS A 60 9.49 15.49 15.32
N LEU A 61 9.72 14.21 14.97
CA LEU A 61 10.49 13.28 15.79
C LEU A 61 11.93 13.78 16.01
N LEU A 62 12.58 14.30 14.96
CA LEU A 62 13.92 14.86 15.05
C LEU A 62 13.96 16.08 15.99
N VAL A 63 13.03 17.01 15.86
CA VAL A 63 12.93 18.20 16.72
C VAL A 63 12.70 17.78 18.18
N LEU A 64 11.73 16.90 18.43
CA LEU A 64 11.44 16.40 19.78
C LEU A 64 12.62 15.64 20.40
N ALA A 65 13.41 14.93 19.59
CA ALA A 65 14.61 14.24 20.05
C ALA A 65 15.75 15.20 20.47
N LEU A 66 15.81 16.40 19.88
CA LEU A 66 16.80 17.42 20.22
C LEU A 66 16.41 18.21 21.49
N ILE A 67 15.12 18.32 21.78
CA ILE A 67 14.61 19.05 22.95
C ILE A 67 14.84 18.21 24.22
N LYS A 68 15.50 18.81 25.21
CA LYS A 68 15.66 18.22 26.53
C LYS A 68 14.44 18.56 27.40
N GLY A 69 13.64 17.55 27.73
CA GLY A 69 12.52 17.71 28.65
C GLY A 69 11.64 16.46 28.73
N GLU A 70 11.04 16.20 29.88
CA GLU A 70 10.20 15.01 30.08
C GLU A 70 8.96 15.04 29.17
N MET A 71 8.32 16.22 29.03
CA MET A 71 7.17 16.39 28.15
C MET A 71 7.52 16.12 26.67
N ALA A 72 8.68 16.61 26.21
CA ALA A 72 9.15 16.36 24.84
C ALA A 72 9.42 14.87 24.60
N GLN A 73 9.99 14.16 25.58
CA GLN A 73 10.20 12.72 25.49
C GLN A 73 8.88 11.93 25.45
N ARG A 74 7.88 12.32 26.26
CA ARG A 74 6.55 11.70 26.20
C ARG A 74 5.89 11.93 24.85
N LEU A 75 5.94 13.16 24.32
CA LEU A 75 5.39 13.47 22.99
C LEU A 75 6.13 12.72 21.88
N TYR A 76 7.46 12.58 21.98
CA TYR A 76 8.26 11.77 21.05
C TYR A 76 7.75 10.33 21.00
N SER A 77 7.59 9.68 22.15
CA SER A 77 7.10 8.30 22.22
C SER A 77 5.66 8.18 21.68
N ILE A 78 4.76 9.11 22.01
CA ILE A 78 3.38 9.10 21.50
C ILE A 78 3.36 9.22 19.97
N LEU A 79 4.10 10.18 19.42
CA LEU A 79 4.19 10.38 17.97
C LEU A 79 4.78 9.15 17.27
N LEU A 80 5.87 8.59 17.83
CA LEU A 80 6.51 7.39 17.29
C LEU A 80 5.55 6.19 17.26
N ILE A 81 4.80 5.98 18.34
CA ILE A 81 3.77 4.92 18.40
C ILE A 81 2.72 5.15 17.31
N ALA A 82 2.19 6.37 17.20
CA ALA A 82 1.17 6.69 16.20
C ALA A 82 1.67 6.42 14.76
N MET A 83 2.92 6.77 14.45
CA MET A 83 3.53 6.48 13.15
C MET A 83 3.70 4.97 12.92
N VAL A 84 4.15 4.21 13.93
CA VAL A 84 4.25 2.74 13.83
C VAL A 84 2.88 2.12 13.56
N PHE A 85 1.83 2.56 14.25
CA PHE A 85 0.47 2.10 14.01
C PHE A 85 -0.02 2.40 12.60
N PHE A 86 0.21 3.62 12.12
CA PHE A 86 -0.17 4.03 10.78
C PHE A 86 0.51 3.16 9.71
N GLU A 87 1.82 2.96 9.82
CA GLU A 87 2.56 2.08 8.89
C GLU A 87 2.16 0.61 9.04
N SER A 88 1.81 0.14 10.24
CA SER A 88 1.30 -1.22 10.45
C SER A 88 -0.01 -1.45 9.68
N LEU A 89 -0.91 -0.45 9.70
CA LEU A 89 -2.14 -0.48 8.91
C LEU A 89 -1.85 -0.52 7.40
N LEU A 90 -0.92 0.32 6.93
CA LEU A 90 -0.54 0.33 5.51
C LEU A 90 0.06 -1.00 5.07
N ILE A 91 1.03 -1.54 5.81
CA ILE A 91 1.66 -2.82 5.48
C ILE A 91 0.65 -3.98 5.55
N ALA A 92 -0.19 -4.03 6.60
CA ALA A 92 -1.22 -5.07 6.72
C ALA A 92 -2.21 -5.02 5.55
N SER A 93 -2.60 -3.82 5.11
CA SER A 93 -3.48 -3.66 3.95
C SER A 93 -2.82 -4.11 2.64
N GLN A 94 -1.54 -3.79 2.43
CA GLN A 94 -0.77 -4.21 1.25
C GLN A 94 -0.64 -5.73 1.17
N LEU A 95 -0.28 -6.38 2.28
CA LEU A 95 -0.09 -7.84 2.35
C LEU A 95 -1.36 -8.64 2.04
N ASN A 96 -2.54 -8.11 2.39
CA ASN A 96 -3.79 -8.82 2.16
C ASN A 96 -4.33 -8.58 0.74
N LEU A 97 -4.15 -7.36 0.22
CA LEU A 97 -4.71 -6.96 -1.08
C LEU A 97 -3.81 -7.33 -2.26
N ASN A 98 -2.49 -7.34 -2.09
CA ASN A 98 -1.54 -7.48 -3.18
C ASN A 98 -0.41 -8.47 -2.83
N PRO A 99 0.04 -9.33 -3.76
CA PRO A 99 1.15 -10.24 -3.51
C PRO A 99 2.50 -9.54 -3.31
N GLU A 100 2.64 -8.27 -3.74
CA GLU A 100 3.88 -7.52 -3.65
C GLU A 100 3.77 -6.38 -2.63
N VAL A 101 4.67 -6.39 -1.64
CA VAL A 101 4.77 -5.33 -0.62
C VAL A 101 5.64 -4.19 -1.15
N CYS A 102 5.27 -2.96 -0.81
CA CYS A 102 6.10 -1.79 -1.10
C CYS A 102 7.41 -1.84 -0.29
N LYS A 103 8.55 -1.98 -0.99
CA LYS A 103 9.88 -2.00 -0.33
C LYS A 103 10.19 -0.71 0.41
N PHE A 104 9.74 0.43 -0.12
CA PHE A 104 9.92 1.73 0.51
C PHE A 104 9.16 1.86 1.83
N CYS A 105 7.86 1.53 1.85
CA CYS A 105 7.04 1.51 3.07
C CYS A 105 7.60 0.52 4.09
N LEU A 106 8.08 -0.65 3.64
CA LEU A 106 8.72 -1.60 4.54
C LEU A 106 10.00 -1.02 5.17
N GLY A 107 10.81 -0.28 4.39
CA GLY A 107 11.98 0.43 4.90
C GLY A 107 11.62 1.48 5.97
N VAL A 108 10.59 2.30 5.71
CA VAL A 108 10.05 3.27 6.68
C VAL A 108 9.60 2.56 7.96
N TYR A 109 8.79 1.50 7.81
CA TYR A 109 8.29 0.72 8.94
C TYR A 109 9.42 0.13 9.78
N LEU A 110 10.42 -0.49 9.15
CA LEU A 110 11.57 -1.07 9.85
C LEU A 110 12.36 -0.01 10.63
N LEU A 111 12.58 1.17 10.05
CA LEU A 111 13.26 2.28 10.74
C LEU A 111 12.46 2.74 11.97
N LEU A 112 11.13 2.85 11.87
CA LEU A 112 10.27 3.21 13.00
C LEU A 112 10.27 2.14 14.10
N ILE A 113 10.25 0.85 13.75
CA ILE A 113 10.37 -0.24 14.71
C ILE A 113 11.73 -0.19 15.41
N LEU A 114 12.83 0.05 14.69
CA LEU A 114 14.16 0.23 15.29
C LEU A 114 14.19 1.44 16.25
N MET A 115 13.54 2.54 15.90
CA MET A 115 13.38 3.69 16.80
C MET A 115 12.61 3.31 18.07
N LEU A 116 11.51 2.55 17.94
CA LEU A 116 10.67 2.15 19.06
C LEU A 116 11.41 1.20 20.02
N ILE A 117 12.14 0.24 19.47
CA ILE A 117 13.01 -0.68 20.23
C ILE A 117 14.10 0.10 20.99
N ASN A 118 14.74 1.07 20.32
CA ASN A 118 15.79 1.88 20.94
C ASN A 118 15.25 2.89 21.96
N ASP A 119 13.99 3.35 21.81
CA ASP A 119 13.31 4.22 22.77
C ASP A 119 12.99 3.46 24.06
N ASN A 120 12.15 2.42 23.96
CA ASN A 120 11.75 1.60 25.10
C ASN A 120 11.31 0.20 24.67
N ILE A 121 12.17 -0.79 24.89
CA ILE A 121 11.88 -2.20 24.56
C ILE A 121 10.64 -2.74 25.29
N LYS A 122 10.33 -2.27 26.50
CA LYS A 122 9.13 -2.72 27.23
C LYS A 122 7.88 -2.22 26.53
N LEU A 123 7.89 -0.96 26.10
CA LEU A 123 6.81 -0.36 25.32
C LEU A 123 6.60 -1.09 23.99
N PHE A 124 7.69 -1.43 23.28
CA PHE A 124 7.62 -2.25 22.07
C PHE A 124 6.93 -3.61 22.33
N LEU A 125 7.33 -4.33 23.38
CA LEU A 125 6.71 -5.61 23.75
C LEU A 125 5.23 -5.46 24.11
N THR A 126 4.83 -4.37 24.75
CA THR A 126 3.42 -4.08 25.05
C THR A 126 2.60 -3.74 23.81
N LEU A 127 3.23 -3.19 22.76
CA LEU A 127 2.57 -2.84 21.50
C LEU A 127 2.45 -4.02 20.53
N LEU A 128 3.25 -5.06 20.70
CA LEU A 128 3.26 -6.24 19.83
C LEU A 128 1.86 -6.87 19.64
N PRO A 129 1.03 -7.06 20.70
CA PRO A 129 -0.32 -7.60 20.54
C PRO A 129 -1.24 -6.68 19.72
N ALA A 130 -1.08 -5.35 19.85
CA ALA A 130 -1.90 -4.40 19.11
C ALA A 130 -1.55 -4.40 17.61
N ILE A 131 -0.25 -4.47 17.29
CA ILE A 131 0.21 -4.67 15.91
C ILE A 131 -0.32 -6.02 15.40
N GLY A 132 -0.18 -7.11 16.16
CA GLY A 132 -0.69 -8.42 15.79
C GLY A 132 -2.20 -8.43 15.53
N ALA A 133 -2.98 -7.71 16.35
CA ALA A 133 -4.43 -7.57 16.18
C ALA A 133 -4.79 -6.85 14.87
N ILE A 134 -4.01 -5.85 14.44
CA ILE A 134 -4.22 -5.18 13.14
C ILE A 134 -4.03 -6.17 12.00
N PHE A 135 -2.92 -6.91 12.00
CA PHE A 135 -2.66 -7.90 10.95
C PHE A 135 -3.72 -9.00 10.93
N LEU A 136 -4.14 -9.47 12.10
CA LEU A 136 -5.21 -10.47 12.23
C LEU A 136 -6.55 -9.91 11.74
N ALA A 137 -6.90 -8.67 12.09
CA ALA A 137 -8.12 -8.02 11.63
C ALA A 137 -8.15 -7.93 10.11
N PHE A 138 -7.05 -7.50 9.47
CA PHE A 138 -6.97 -7.48 8.00
C PHE A 138 -7.02 -8.88 7.39
N PHE A 139 -6.50 -9.92 8.05
CA PHE A 139 -6.60 -11.29 7.57
C PHE A 139 -8.03 -11.85 7.64
N ILE A 140 -8.77 -11.54 8.71
CA ILE A 140 -10.15 -11.99 8.94
C ILE A 140 -11.13 -11.20 8.07
N LEU A 141 -10.94 -9.88 7.99
CA LEU A 141 -11.69 -9.04 7.07
C LEU A 141 -11.31 -9.47 5.66
N ALA A 142 -12.14 -10.32 5.06
CA ALA A 142 -12.01 -10.84 3.71
C ALA A 142 -12.18 -9.73 2.67
N ILE A 143 -11.33 -8.69 2.74
CA ILE A 143 -11.22 -7.67 1.72
C ILE A 143 -10.82 -8.43 0.44
N PRO A 144 -11.59 -8.31 -0.65
CA PRO A 144 -11.36 -9.07 -1.86
C PRO A 144 -9.93 -8.83 -2.32
N LYS A 145 -9.13 -9.92 -2.32
CA LYS A 145 -7.75 -9.89 -2.80
C LYS A 145 -7.77 -9.38 -4.23
N ASN A 146 -6.91 -8.40 -4.54
CA ASN A 146 -6.70 -7.92 -5.90
C ASN A 146 -5.96 -9.04 -6.67
N LYS A 147 -6.70 -10.06 -7.07
CA LYS A 147 -6.19 -11.10 -7.95
C LYS A 147 -6.06 -10.44 -9.31
N SER A 148 -4.85 -10.43 -9.87
CA SER A 148 -4.67 -10.05 -11.27
C SER A 148 -5.69 -10.79 -12.11
N LEU A 149 -6.58 -10.02 -12.75
CA LEU A 149 -7.63 -10.51 -13.63
C LEU A 149 -7.05 -11.22 -14.86
N VAL A 150 -5.82 -10.85 -15.22
CA VAL A 150 -5.18 -11.18 -16.48
C VAL A 150 -3.79 -11.75 -16.17
N LYS A 151 -3.71 -13.07 -16.03
CA LYS A 151 -2.49 -13.76 -15.59
C LYS A 151 -1.60 -14.19 -16.74
N GLU A 152 -2.18 -14.69 -17.80
CA GLU A 152 -1.48 -15.28 -18.94
C GLU A 152 -1.76 -14.46 -20.20
N ASP A 153 -0.91 -14.59 -21.20
CA ASP A 153 -1.11 -13.91 -22.48
C ASP A 153 -2.34 -14.50 -23.17
N GLY A 154 -3.09 -13.65 -23.86
CA GLY A 154 -4.35 -14.04 -24.49
C GLY A 154 -5.49 -13.05 -24.29
N LEU A 155 -6.66 -13.45 -24.77
CA LEU A 155 -7.86 -12.61 -24.78
C LEU A 155 -8.75 -12.93 -23.57
N TYR A 156 -9.16 -11.89 -22.86
CA TYR A 156 -10.09 -11.95 -21.74
C TYR A 156 -11.33 -11.14 -22.08
N LEU A 157 -12.51 -11.65 -21.72
CA LEU A 157 -13.78 -10.99 -21.92
C LEU A 157 -14.49 -10.82 -20.59
N ILE A 158 -14.59 -9.58 -20.09
CA ILE A 158 -15.43 -9.25 -18.95
C ILE A 158 -16.88 -9.18 -19.46
N ALA A 159 -17.73 -10.09 -19.00
CA ALA A 159 -19.09 -10.25 -19.48
C ALA A 159 -20.05 -10.69 -18.37
N SER A 160 -21.33 -10.39 -18.52
CA SER A 160 -22.39 -10.89 -17.64
C SER A 160 -23.37 -11.79 -18.39
N LYS A 161 -23.94 -12.78 -17.71
CA LYS A 161 -24.97 -13.66 -18.28
C LYS A 161 -26.27 -12.93 -18.62
N SER A 162 -26.57 -11.82 -17.93
CA SER A 162 -27.80 -11.04 -18.11
C SER A 162 -27.67 -9.91 -19.14
N CYS A 163 -26.54 -9.83 -19.85
CA CYS A 163 -26.21 -8.73 -20.76
C CYS A 163 -26.36 -9.19 -22.23
N PRO A 164 -27.31 -8.64 -23.00
CA PRO A 164 -27.52 -9.02 -24.41
C PRO A 164 -26.28 -8.80 -25.29
N HIS A 165 -25.64 -7.64 -25.20
CA HIS A 165 -24.39 -7.35 -25.93
C HIS A 165 -23.22 -8.27 -25.57
N CYS A 166 -23.23 -8.80 -24.34
CA CYS A 166 -22.22 -9.75 -23.90
C CYS A 166 -22.43 -11.14 -24.52
N LYS A 167 -23.65 -11.46 -24.94
CA LYS A 167 -23.95 -12.68 -25.70
C LYS A 167 -23.47 -12.53 -27.14
N GLU A 168 -23.79 -11.40 -27.77
CA GLU A 168 -23.33 -11.07 -29.13
C GLU A 168 -21.79 -11.09 -29.24
N ALA A 169 -21.09 -10.52 -28.26
CA ALA A 169 -19.63 -10.52 -28.25
C ALA A 169 -19.03 -11.94 -28.14
N LYS A 170 -19.66 -12.83 -27.36
CA LYS A 170 -19.22 -14.24 -27.25
C LYS A 170 -19.45 -14.97 -28.57
N GLU A 171 -20.65 -14.86 -29.14
CA GLU A 171 -20.98 -15.47 -30.43
C GLU A 171 -20.05 -14.98 -31.55
N PHE A 172 -19.68 -13.69 -31.55
CA PHE A 172 -18.71 -13.15 -32.49
C PHE A 172 -17.33 -13.79 -32.33
N LEU A 173 -16.79 -13.87 -31.11
CA LEU A 173 -15.48 -14.48 -30.84
C LEU A 173 -15.46 -15.98 -31.17
N ASP A 174 -16.53 -16.70 -30.79
CA ASP A 174 -16.71 -18.11 -31.10
C ASP A 174 -16.76 -18.33 -32.63
N SER A 175 -17.47 -17.48 -33.37
CA SER A 175 -17.57 -17.56 -34.84
C SER A 175 -16.22 -17.33 -35.55
N LYS A 176 -15.29 -16.64 -34.89
CA LYS A 176 -13.94 -16.37 -35.39
C LYS A 176 -12.91 -17.41 -34.91
N GLY A 177 -13.32 -18.39 -34.10
CA GLY A 177 -12.42 -19.42 -33.56
C GLY A 177 -11.34 -18.84 -32.65
N VAL A 178 -11.60 -17.68 -32.02
CA VAL A 178 -10.65 -17.04 -31.11
C VAL A 178 -10.82 -17.66 -29.73
N GLU A 179 -9.73 -18.16 -29.13
CA GLU A 179 -9.77 -18.60 -27.75
C GLU A 179 -9.79 -17.38 -26.80
N TYR A 180 -10.73 -17.37 -25.85
CA TYR A 180 -10.82 -16.33 -24.85
C TYR A 180 -11.26 -16.86 -23.49
N ARG A 181 -10.91 -16.12 -22.43
CA ARG A 181 -11.30 -16.43 -21.05
C ARG A 181 -12.37 -15.46 -20.58
N VAL A 182 -13.48 -15.98 -20.08
CA VAL A 182 -14.57 -15.15 -19.57
C VAL A 182 -14.33 -14.81 -18.11
N ILE A 183 -14.40 -13.52 -17.78
CA ILE A 183 -14.43 -13.01 -16.42
C ILE A 183 -15.85 -12.50 -16.15
N ASP A 184 -16.46 -12.91 -15.04
CA ASP A 184 -17.80 -12.42 -14.69
C ASP A 184 -17.72 -10.93 -14.34
N ALA A 185 -18.58 -10.10 -14.94
CA ALA A 185 -18.68 -8.69 -14.61
C ALA A 185 -19.08 -8.42 -13.15
N LYS A 186 -19.63 -9.41 -12.45
CA LYS A 186 -19.89 -9.36 -11.00
C LYS A 186 -18.64 -9.61 -10.16
N ASP A 187 -17.53 -10.03 -10.75
CA ASP A 187 -16.26 -10.15 -10.04
C ASP A 187 -15.80 -8.75 -9.60
N VAL A 188 -15.48 -8.62 -8.31
CA VAL A 188 -15.11 -7.34 -7.70
C VAL A 188 -13.87 -6.76 -8.35
N ASN A 189 -12.91 -7.59 -8.73
CA ASN A 189 -11.70 -7.13 -9.43
C ASN A 189 -12.07 -6.59 -10.81
N ALA A 190 -12.96 -7.28 -11.54
CA ALA A 190 -13.40 -6.86 -12.88
C ALA A 190 -14.11 -5.49 -12.83
N TYR A 191 -14.91 -5.27 -11.79
CA TYR A 191 -15.55 -3.97 -11.53
C TYR A 191 -14.52 -2.85 -11.28
N TYR A 192 -13.54 -3.07 -10.40
CA TYR A 192 -12.51 -2.07 -10.11
C TYR A 192 -11.61 -1.80 -11.32
N PHE A 193 -11.28 -2.82 -12.10
CA PHE A 193 -10.52 -2.68 -13.34
C PHE A 193 -11.27 -1.86 -14.40
N ALA A 194 -12.55 -2.14 -14.61
CA ALA A 194 -13.37 -1.35 -15.53
C ALA A 194 -13.43 0.12 -15.07
N LYS A 195 -13.61 0.34 -13.77
CA LYS A 195 -13.67 1.68 -13.17
C LYS A 195 -12.35 2.44 -13.27
N SER A 196 -11.20 1.80 -13.11
CA SER A 196 -9.89 2.48 -13.23
C SER A 196 -9.60 2.96 -14.65
N LEU A 197 -10.21 2.32 -15.65
CA LEU A 197 -10.15 2.72 -17.06
C LEU A 197 -11.30 3.65 -17.47
N ASP A 198 -12.12 4.11 -16.51
CA ASP A 198 -13.34 4.89 -16.72
C ASP A 198 -14.36 4.22 -17.68
N ILE A 199 -14.34 2.88 -17.71
CA ILE A 199 -15.26 2.07 -18.51
C ILE A 199 -16.45 1.70 -17.63
N SER A 200 -17.62 2.24 -17.97
CA SER A 200 -18.87 2.01 -17.24
C SER A 200 -19.78 0.94 -17.87
N LYS A 201 -19.39 0.39 -19.03
CA LYS A 201 -20.21 -0.53 -19.82
C LYS A 201 -19.48 -1.85 -20.11
N ILE A 202 -20.25 -2.93 -20.15
CA ILE A 202 -19.82 -4.27 -20.57
C ILE A 202 -20.47 -4.62 -21.92
N PRO A 203 -19.90 -5.52 -22.74
CA PRO A 203 -18.69 -6.31 -22.50
C PRO A 203 -17.38 -5.53 -22.68
N ILE A 204 -16.31 -5.97 -22.00
CA ILE A 204 -14.95 -5.40 -22.13
C ILE A 204 -14.00 -6.51 -22.58
N ALA A 205 -13.31 -6.30 -23.69
CA ALA A 205 -12.28 -7.22 -24.18
C ALA A 205 -10.88 -6.70 -23.80
N ILE A 206 -10.05 -7.56 -23.23
CA ILE A 206 -8.69 -7.25 -22.80
C ILE A 206 -7.75 -8.24 -23.46
N LYS A 207 -6.80 -7.75 -24.25
CA LYS A 207 -5.73 -8.57 -24.81
C LYS A 207 -4.46 -8.31 -24.01
N LYS A 208 -3.85 -9.37 -23.50
CA LYS A 208 -2.51 -9.33 -22.94
C LYS A 208 -1.52 -9.91 -23.96
N GLU A 209 -0.49 -9.13 -24.25
CA GLU A 209 0.64 -9.46 -25.12
C GLU A 209 1.91 -9.66 -24.29
#